data_AF-A0AAU9J6P4-F1
#
_entry.id   AF-A0AAU9J6P4-F1
#
_cell.length_a   1.000
_cell.length_b   1.000
_cell.length_c   1.000
_cell.angle_alpha   90.00
_cell.angle_beta   90.00
_cell.angle_gamma   90.00
#
_symmetry.space_group_name_H-M   'P 1'
#
loop_
_entity.id
_entity.type
_entity.pdbx_description
1 polymer ?
#
loop_
_entity_poly.entity_id
_entity_poly.type
_entity_poly.pdbx_seq_one_letter_code
_entity_poly.pdbx_strand_id
1 'polypeptide(L)'
;MATDPKILYQKITQINTAFYKEISKLASPAFVDSYMCEMACYQNPKANIEESDSCAETCRKQSNPLRSKIQETYKASFSKLSDCSENCGKDVECTKNCIKSYAGSLKAFANTLTNSQIS
;
A
#
# COMPACT_ATOMS: atom_id res chain seq x y z
N MET A 1 4.12 -23.47 -11.71
CA MET A 1 5.22 -22.68 -11.11
C MET A 1 4.61 -21.83 -10.01
N ALA A 2 5.06 -21.95 -8.76
CA ALA A 2 4.56 -21.09 -7.67
C ALA A 2 4.95 -19.63 -7.96
N THR A 3 4.06 -18.68 -7.69
CA THR A 3 4.38 -17.25 -7.79
C THR A 3 5.51 -16.96 -6.81
N ASP A 4 6.69 -16.59 -7.33
CA ASP A 4 7.85 -16.24 -6.49
C ASP A 4 7.44 -15.12 -5.52
N PRO A 5 7.56 -15.33 -4.18
CA PRO A 5 7.21 -14.33 -3.17
C PRO A 5 7.86 -12.96 -3.43
N LYS A 6 9.04 -12.94 -4.04
CA LYS A 6 9.77 -11.73 -4.41
C LYS A 6 9.06 -10.95 -5.52
N ILE A 7 8.51 -11.65 -6.52
CA ILE A 7 7.74 -11.03 -7.62
C ILE A 7 6.41 -10.49 -7.08
N LEU A 8 5.78 -11.22 -6.16
CA LEU A 8 4.55 -10.78 -5.50
C LEU A 8 4.78 -9.49 -4.70
N TYR A 9 5.82 -9.47 -3.88
CA TYR A 9 6.21 -8.32 -3.08
C TYR A 9 6.50 -7.10 -3.97
N GLN A 10 7.30 -7.26 -5.03
CA GLN A 10 7.58 -6.18 -5.98
C GLN A 10 6.32 -5.59 -6.62
N LYS A 11 5.35 -6.43 -7.00
CA LYS A 11 4.09 -5.95 -7.59
C LYS A 11 3.25 -5.17 -6.57
N ILE A 12 3.19 -5.64 -5.33
CA ILE A 12 2.49 -4.94 -4.25
C ILE A 12 3.15 -3.58 -3.99
N THR A 13 4.49 -3.53 -3.92
CA THR A 13 5.24 -2.28 -3.75
C THR A 13 4.97 -1.29 -4.89
N GLN A 14 4.88 -1.75 -6.15
CA GLN A 14 4.56 -0.90 -7.30
C GLN A 14 3.14 -0.34 -7.21
N ILE A 15 2.16 -1.18 -6.89
CA ILE A 15 0.75 -0.76 -6.74
C ILE A 15 0.62 0.26 -5.63
N ASN A 16 1.27 0.02 -4.49
CA ASN A 16 1.25 0.93 -3.36
C ASN A 16 1.90 2.27 -3.74
N THR A 17 3.10 2.25 -4.31
CA THR A 17 3.78 3.47 -4.79
C THR A 17 2.89 4.28 -5.74
N ALA A 18 2.24 3.64 -6.69
CA ALA A 18 1.33 4.30 -7.63
C ALA A 18 0.11 4.90 -6.94
N PHE A 19 -0.54 4.15 -6.05
CA PHE A 19 -1.69 4.62 -5.27
C PHE A 19 -1.34 5.89 -4.46
N TYR A 20 -0.24 5.88 -3.72
CA TYR A 20 0.14 7.03 -2.92
C TYR A 20 0.64 8.21 -3.74
N LYS A 21 1.21 7.99 -4.93
CA LYS A 21 1.51 9.06 -5.89
C LYS A 21 0.24 9.72 -6.46
N GLU A 22 -0.89 9.02 -6.50
CA GLU A 22 -2.17 9.64 -6.85
C GLU A 22 -2.74 10.39 -5.64
N ILE A 23 -2.72 9.79 -4.45
CA ILE A 23 -3.11 10.47 -3.22
C ILE A 23 -2.28 11.73 -2.96
N SER A 24 -1.00 11.75 -3.37
CA SER A 24 -0.14 12.91 -3.20
C SER A 24 -0.53 14.16 -3.97
N LYS A 25 -1.35 13.99 -4.99
CA LYS A 25 -1.92 15.12 -5.73
C LYS A 25 -3.11 15.75 -4.99
N LEU A 26 -3.64 15.08 -3.96
CA LEU A 26 -4.90 15.40 -3.27
C LEU A 26 -4.69 15.68 -1.77
N ALA A 27 -3.73 15.00 -1.15
CA ALA A 27 -3.35 15.19 0.24
C ALA A 27 -2.24 16.24 0.35
N SER A 28 -2.14 16.90 1.51
CA SER A 28 -1.04 17.85 1.74
C SER A 28 0.33 17.17 1.58
N PRO A 29 1.36 17.89 1.13
CA PRO A 29 2.71 17.34 0.94
C PRO A 29 3.21 16.50 2.13
N ALA A 30 2.89 16.92 3.35
CA ALA A 30 3.25 16.21 4.58
C ALA A 30 2.75 14.74 4.64
N PHE A 31 1.57 14.44 4.08
CA PHE A 31 1.06 13.06 4.03
C PHE A 31 1.88 12.18 3.08
N VAL A 32 2.24 12.75 1.94
CA VAL A 32 3.03 12.11 0.87
C VAL A 32 4.42 11.83 1.36
N ASP A 33 5.03 12.83 1.99
CA ASP A 33 6.36 12.77 2.55
C ASP A 33 6.44 11.69 3.62
N SER A 34 5.43 11.60 4.50
CA SER A 34 5.33 10.55 5.51
C SER A 34 5.28 9.15 4.90
N TYR A 35 4.49 8.95 3.84
CA TYR A 35 4.40 7.64 3.19
C TYR A 35 5.65 7.28 2.38
N MET A 36 6.19 8.24 1.63
CA MET A 36 7.43 8.06 0.88
C MET A 36 8.59 7.74 1.84
N CYS A 37 8.61 8.37 3.01
CA CYS A 37 9.50 8.03 4.11
C CYS A 37 9.32 6.57 4.56
N GLU A 38 8.08 6.11 4.81
CA GLU A 38 7.81 4.70 5.18
C GLU A 38 8.26 3.71 4.10
N MET A 39 7.96 3.98 2.83
CA MET A 39 8.36 3.10 1.74
C MET A 39 9.87 3.05 1.56
N ALA A 40 10.57 4.16 1.77
CA ALA A 40 12.03 4.16 1.76
C ALA A 40 12.61 3.24 2.85
N CYS A 41 11.96 3.16 4.02
CA CYS A 41 12.35 2.23 5.08
C CYS A 41 12.25 0.77 4.62
N TYR A 42 11.13 0.36 4.01
CA TYR A 42 10.93 -1.03 3.55
C TYR A 42 11.63 -1.37 2.22
N GLN A 43 12.16 -0.36 1.51
CA GLN A 43 12.97 -0.56 0.30
C GLN A 43 14.46 -0.74 0.61
N ASN A 44 14.89 -0.55 1.86
CA ASN A 44 16.28 -0.72 2.23
C ASN A 44 16.67 -2.21 2.16
N PRO A 45 17.50 -2.63 1.19
CA PRO A 45 17.81 -4.03 0.96
C PRO A 45 18.69 -4.65 2.06
N LYS A 46 19.15 -3.85 3.03
CA LYS A 46 20.02 -4.26 4.14
C LYS A 46 19.33 -4.26 5.51
N ALA A 47 18.13 -3.68 5.63
CA ALA A 47 17.42 -3.61 6.89
C ALA A 47 16.58 -4.87 7.13
N ASN A 48 16.60 -5.39 8.35
CA ASN A 48 15.63 -6.41 8.74
C ASN A 48 14.24 -5.80 8.97
N ILE A 49 13.22 -6.65 9.20
CA ILE A 49 11.83 -6.20 9.35
C ILE A 49 11.67 -5.25 10.54
N GLU A 50 12.30 -5.52 11.68
CA GLU A 50 12.19 -4.69 12.89
C GLU A 50 12.85 -3.31 12.70
N GLU A 51 14.01 -3.27 12.03
CA GLU A 51 14.69 -2.02 11.67
C GLU A 51 13.87 -1.19 10.68
N SER A 52 13.27 -1.84 9.69
CA SER A 52 12.39 -1.20 8.71
C SER A 52 11.14 -0.64 9.39
N ASP A 53 10.57 -1.36 10.36
CA ASP A 53 9.36 -0.94 11.07
C ASP A 53 9.63 0.23 12.03
N SER A 54 10.77 0.22 12.72
CA SER A 54 11.22 1.33 13.58
C SER A 54 11.48 2.61 12.78
N CYS A 55 12.12 2.49 11.61
CA CYS A 55 12.26 3.60 10.65
C CYS A 55 10.88 4.11 10.21
N ALA A 56 10.00 3.21 9.77
CA ALA A 56 8.67 3.58 9.32
C ALA A 56 7.87 4.28 10.43
N GLU A 57 8.01 3.85 11.70
CA GLU A 57 7.33 4.44 12.86
C GLU A 57 7.66 5.93 13.05
N THR A 58 8.90 6.35 12.77
CA THR A 58 9.30 7.77 12.82
C THR A 58 8.57 8.60 11.78
N CYS A 59 8.40 8.06 10.57
CA CYS A 59 7.58 8.66 9.52
C CYS A 59 6.09 8.70 9.91
N ARG A 60 5.61 7.75 10.73
CA ARG A 60 4.20 7.71 11.19
C ARG A 60 3.83 8.82 12.15
N LYS A 61 4.81 9.32 12.91
CA LYS A 61 4.60 10.33 13.95
C LYS A 61 4.29 11.73 13.39
N GLN A 62 4.46 11.97 12.08
CA GLN A 62 4.13 13.25 11.41
C GLN A 62 2.62 13.41 11.08
N SER A 63 1.76 13.10 12.05
CA SER A 63 0.30 12.95 11.98
C SER A 63 -0.45 13.96 11.08
N ASN A 64 -1.16 13.44 10.07
CA ASN A 64 -2.23 14.12 9.31
C ASN A 64 -3.54 13.32 9.46
N PRO A 65 -4.71 13.92 9.76
CA PRO A 65 -6.00 13.20 9.88
C PRO A 65 -6.40 12.34 8.68
N LEU A 66 -5.96 12.70 7.46
CA LEU A 66 -6.15 11.89 6.26
C LEU A 66 -5.47 10.52 6.36
N ARG A 67 -4.39 10.43 7.15
CA ARG A 67 -3.60 9.23 7.33
C ARG A 67 -4.38 8.08 7.95
N SER A 68 -5.23 8.35 8.94
CA SER A 68 -6.03 7.31 9.59
C SER A 68 -7.02 6.67 8.61
N LYS A 69 -7.73 7.50 7.82
CA LYS A 69 -8.69 7.02 6.79
C LYS A 69 -8.00 6.19 5.70
N ILE A 70 -6.81 6.63 5.27
CA ILE A 70 -6.03 5.93 4.26
C ILE A 70 -5.46 4.63 4.82
N GLN A 71 -4.94 4.62 6.06
CA GLN A 71 -4.46 3.42 6.74
C GLN A 71 -5.57 2.38 6.94
N GLU A 72 -6.77 2.78 7.35
CA GLU A 72 -7.91 1.87 7.50
C GLU A 72 -8.27 1.21 6.17
N THR A 73 -8.38 2.00 5.11
CA THR A 73 -8.73 1.49 3.78
C THR A 73 -7.63 0.61 3.20
N TYR A 74 -6.37 0.99 3.42
CA TYR A 74 -5.20 0.20 3.05
C TYR A 74 -5.18 -1.13 3.79
N LYS A 75 -5.34 -1.13 5.13
CA LYS A 75 -5.40 -2.35 5.94
C LYS A 75 -6.51 -3.28 5.50
N ALA A 76 -7.72 -2.76 5.29
CA ALA A 76 -8.85 -3.56 4.84
C ALA A 76 -8.60 -4.18 3.45
N SER A 77 -8.01 -3.42 2.52
CA SER A 77 -7.69 -3.90 1.17
C SER A 77 -6.55 -4.92 1.18
N PHE A 78 -5.54 -4.70 2.03
CA PHE A 78 -4.39 -5.60 2.18
C PHE A 78 -4.79 -6.92 2.86
N SER A 79 -5.65 -6.87 3.88
CA SER A 79 -6.23 -8.08 4.49
C SER A 79 -6.92 -8.94 3.45
N LYS A 80 -7.77 -8.34 2.59
CA LYS A 80 -8.42 -9.06 1.49
C LYS A 80 -7.43 -9.65 0.50
N LEU A 81 -6.32 -8.96 0.21
CA LEU A 81 -5.25 -9.50 -0.63
C LEU A 81 -4.57 -10.71 0.03
N SER A 82 -4.29 -10.63 1.33
CA SER A 82 -3.69 -11.72 2.11
C SER A 82 -4.60 -12.94 2.11
N ASP A 83 -5.85 -12.78 2.51
CA ASP A 83 -6.84 -13.86 2.57
C ASP A 83 -7.06 -14.49 1.18
N CYS A 84 -7.15 -13.67 0.15
CA CYS A 84 -7.29 -14.15 -1.23
C CYS A 84 -6.05 -14.92 -1.68
N SER A 85 -4.85 -14.40 -1.39
CA SER A 85 -3.59 -15.05 -1.78
C SER A 85 -3.35 -16.37 -1.05
N GLU A 86 -3.73 -16.46 0.24
CA GLU A 86 -3.70 -17.71 1.00
C GLU A 86 -4.64 -18.75 0.40
N ASN A 87 -5.88 -18.37 0.08
CA ASN A 87 -6.86 -19.26 -0.54
C ASN A 87 -6.44 -19.72 -1.95
N CYS A 88 -5.66 -18.94 -2.68
CA CYS A 88 -5.14 -19.30 -3.99
C CYS A 88 -4.01 -20.35 -3.94
N GLY A 89 -3.31 -20.51 -2.82
CA GLY A 89 -2.16 -21.40 -2.70
C GLY A 89 -1.09 -21.17 -3.78
N LYS A 90 -0.89 -22.15 -4.68
CA LYS A 90 0.09 -22.07 -5.79
C LYS A 90 -0.51 -21.63 -7.14
N ASP A 91 -1.79 -21.29 -7.19
CA ASP A 91 -2.46 -20.85 -8.42
C ASP A 91 -2.06 -19.40 -8.77
N VAL A 92 -1.22 -19.28 -9.80
CA VAL A 92 -0.68 -18.00 -10.29
C VAL A 92 -1.77 -17.08 -10.83
N GLU A 93 -2.79 -17.62 -11.47
CA GLU A 93 -3.85 -16.81 -12.09
C GLU A 93 -4.82 -16.29 -11.02
N CYS A 94 -5.12 -17.13 -10.04
CA CYS A 94 -5.82 -16.74 -8.82
C CYS A 94 -5.07 -15.62 -8.08
N THR A 95 -3.77 -15.77 -7.80
CA THR A 95 -2.97 -14.72 -7.15
C THR A 95 -2.96 -13.43 -7.98
N LYS A 96 -2.83 -13.51 -9.31
CA LYS A 96 -2.91 -12.32 -10.19
C LYS A 96 -4.26 -11.60 -10.08
N ASN A 97 -5.36 -12.34 -9.98
CA ASN A 97 -6.68 -11.77 -9.79
C ASN A 97 -6.83 -11.09 -8.42
N CYS A 98 -6.28 -11.67 -7.36
CA CYS A 98 -6.22 -11.03 -6.04
C CYS A 98 -5.48 -9.68 -6.10
N ILE A 99 -4.30 -9.64 -6.74
CA ILE A 99 -3.51 -8.42 -6.93
C ILE A 99 -4.31 -7.37 -7.73
N LYS A 100 -5.02 -7.79 -8.78
CA LYS A 100 -5.84 -6.89 -9.61
C LYS A 100 -7.00 -6.30 -8.82
N SER A 101 -7.69 -7.09 -8.01
CA SER A 101 -8.75 -6.64 -7.12
C SER A 101 -8.24 -5.68 -6.05
N TYR A 102 -7.06 -5.93 -5.50
CA TYR A 102 -6.37 -5.03 -4.57
C TYR A 102 -6.08 -3.67 -5.22
N ALA A 103 -5.45 -3.67 -6.40
CA ALA A 103 -5.19 -2.45 -7.16
C ALA A 103 -6.49 -1.69 -7.51
N GLY A 104 -7.55 -2.40 -7.88
CA GLY A 104 -8.86 -1.81 -8.16
C GLY A 104 -9.49 -1.12 -6.94
N SER A 105 -9.37 -1.73 -5.76
CA SER A 105 -9.89 -1.18 -4.51
C SER A 105 -9.18 0.11 -4.13
N LEU A 106 -7.84 0.13 -4.24
CA LEU A 106 -7.04 1.33 -4.00
C LEU A 106 -7.34 2.46 -4.99
N LYS A 107 -7.52 2.12 -6.28
CA LYS A 107 -7.90 3.10 -7.30
C LYS A 107 -9.28 3.70 -7.03
N ALA A 108 -10.27 2.88 -6.66
CA ALA A 108 -11.61 3.35 -6.32
C ALA A 108 -11.57 4.32 -5.12
N PHE A 109 -10.77 4.00 -4.10
CA PHE A 109 -10.61 4.88 -2.94
C PHE A 109 -9.91 6.21 -3.28
N ALA A 110 -8.85 6.20 -4.09
CA ALA A 110 -8.22 7.43 -4.57
C ALA A 110 -9.21 8.33 -5.34
N ASN A 111 -10.07 7.73 -6.16
CA ASN A 111 -11.14 8.46 -6.85
C ASN A 111 -12.17 9.05 -5.86
N THR A 112 -12.56 8.30 -4.83
CA THR A 112 -13.46 8.80 -3.78
C THR A 112 -12.85 10.01 -3.07
N LEU A 113 -11.57 9.95 -2.70
CA LEU A 113 -10.87 11.07 -2.08
C LEU A 113 -10.78 12.30 -3.00
N THR A 114 -10.60 12.09 -4.30
CA THR A 114 -10.60 13.17 -5.31
C THR A 114 -11.96 13.85 -5.38
N ASN A 115 -13.04 13.07 -5.39
CA ASN A 115 -14.41 13.59 -5.51
C ASN A 115 -14.93 14.20 -4.21
N SER A 116 -14.42 13.77 -3.05
CA SER A 116 -14.77 14.32 -1.74
C SER A 116 -14.12 15.68 -1.44
N GLN A 117 -13.16 16.16 -2.24
CA GLN A 117 -12.61 17.53 -2.14
C GLN A 117 -13.37 18.56 -3.00
N ILE A 118 -14.49 18.19 -3.64
CA ILE A 118 -15.36 19.07 -4.43
C ILE A 118 -16.60 19.48 -3.61
N SER A 119 -16.52 19.54 -2.28
CA SER A 119 -17.64 20.02 -1.44
C SER A 119 -17.15 20.84 -0.27
#